data_AF-A0A820R7D5-F1
#
_entry.id   AF-A0A820R7D5-F1
#
_cell.length_a   1.000
_cell.length_b   1.000
_cell.length_c   1.000
_cell.angle_alpha   90.00
_cell.angle_beta   90.00
_cell.angle_gamma   90.00
#
_symmetry.space_group_name_H-M   'P 1'
#
loop_
_entity.id
_entity.type
_entity.pdbx_description
1 polymer ?
#
loop_
_entity_poly.entity_id
_entity_poly.type
_entity_poly.pdbx_seq_one_letter_code
_entity_poly.pdbx_strand_id
1 'polypeptide(L)'
;KLEEALKNPLMFIEADILIGSASPSPIMAHPPHTTSDLTFSEFLKEIKSTSKGLKLDFKDINALQSCLNELETQKDNINGPIILNADIVRANPQCAQPVDAQRFLSESLAFAFRVIP
;
A
#
# COMPACT_ATOMS: atom_id res chain seq x y z
N LYS A 1 -9.96 11.53 7.77
CA LYS A 1 -9.21 10.81 6.69
C LYS A 1 -8.18 9.80 7.22
N LEU A 2 -7.04 10.14 7.86
CA LEU A 2 -6.20 9.13 8.54
C LEU A 2 -6.38 9.14 10.06
N GLU A 3 -6.34 10.32 10.69
CA GLU A 3 -6.48 10.47 12.15
C GLU A 3 -7.76 9.82 12.71
N GLU A 4 -8.87 9.94 11.98
CA GLU A 4 -10.14 9.30 12.34
C GLU A 4 -10.03 7.78 12.25
N ALA A 5 -9.32 7.25 11.24
CA ALA A 5 -9.12 5.81 11.07
C ALA A 5 -8.24 5.23 12.19
N LEU A 6 -7.25 6.00 12.66
CA LEU A 6 -6.41 5.63 13.80
C LEU A 6 -7.23 5.57 15.11
N LYS A 7 -8.19 6.47 15.29
CA LYS A 7 -9.02 6.56 16.51
C LYS A 7 -10.24 5.65 16.52
N ASN A 8 -10.70 5.18 15.36
CA ASN A 8 -11.90 4.35 15.27
C ASN A 8 -11.66 2.93 15.83
N PRO A 9 -12.70 2.15 16.15
CA PRO A 9 -12.55 0.78 16.66
C PRO A 9 -12.34 -0.29 15.57
N LEU A 10 -12.21 0.09 14.29
CA LEU A 10 -12.02 -0.88 13.21
C LEU A 10 -10.64 -1.53 13.28
N MET A 11 -10.56 -2.80 12.91
CA MET A 11 -9.33 -3.58 13.02
C MET A 11 -8.33 -3.29 11.90
N PHE A 12 -8.78 -2.78 10.75
CA PHE A 12 -7.95 -2.54 9.59
C PHE A 12 -8.04 -1.09 9.11
N ILE A 13 -6.93 -0.60 8.57
CA ILE A 13 -6.86 0.61 7.77
C ILE A 13 -6.58 0.18 6.32
N GLU A 14 -7.42 0.64 5.41
CA GLU A 14 -7.22 0.48 3.97
C GLU A 14 -6.58 1.77 3.43
N ALA A 15 -5.62 1.62 2.51
CA ALA A 15 -4.93 2.74 1.89
C ALA A 15 -4.59 2.45 0.43
N ASP A 16 -5.08 3.31 -0.46
CA ASP A 16 -4.72 3.35 -1.87
C ASP A 16 -3.30 3.88 -2.07
N ILE A 17 -2.51 3.20 -2.92
CA ILE A 17 -1.10 3.54 -3.17
C ILE A 17 -0.84 3.70 -4.66
N LEU A 18 -0.20 4.82 -5.03
CA LEU A 18 0.37 5.02 -6.36
C LEU A 18 1.66 5.84 -6.31
N ILE A 19 2.42 5.89 -7.41
CA ILE A 19 3.57 6.79 -7.54
C ILE A 19 3.08 8.22 -7.76
N GLY A 20 3.58 9.15 -6.95
CA GLY A 20 3.23 10.56 -7.08
C GLY A 20 3.68 11.16 -8.41
N SER A 21 2.85 12.03 -8.99
CA SER A 21 3.22 12.73 -10.23
C SER A 21 4.23 13.87 -10.02
N ALA A 22 4.24 14.46 -8.81
CA ALA A 22 5.17 15.53 -8.43
C ALA A 22 6.49 15.02 -7.83
N SER A 23 6.49 13.77 -7.35
CA SER A 23 7.60 13.12 -6.66
C SER A 23 7.54 11.62 -6.97
N PRO A 24 8.63 10.97 -7.42
CA PRO A 24 8.65 9.54 -7.75
C PRO A 24 8.65 8.65 -6.48
N SER A 25 7.86 9.02 -5.47
CA SER A 25 7.67 8.31 -4.21
C SER A 25 6.25 7.74 -4.14
N PRO A 26 6.05 6.57 -3.52
CA PRO A 26 4.71 6.07 -3.20
C PRO A 26 3.96 7.05 -2.28
N ILE A 27 2.71 7.35 -2.64
CA ILE A 27 1.82 8.26 -1.91
C ILE A 27 0.46 7.62 -1.68
N MET A 28 -0.23 8.07 -0.63
CA MET A 28 -1.58 7.61 -0.31
C MET A 28 -2.59 8.38 -1.17
N ALA A 29 -3.02 7.80 -2.28
CA ALA A 29 -3.90 8.44 -3.26
C ALA A 29 -4.66 7.44 -4.13
N HIS A 30 -5.87 7.82 -4.54
CA HIS A 30 -6.71 7.07 -5.46
C HIS A 30 -6.95 7.88 -6.75
N PRO A 31 -6.87 7.27 -7.96
CA PRO A 31 -7.19 7.95 -9.21
C PRO A 31 -8.59 8.61 -9.20
N PRO A 32 -8.79 9.77 -9.84
CA PRO A 32 -7.85 10.46 -10.72
C PRO A 32 -6.82 11.32 -9.99
N HIS A 33 -6.77 11.28 -8.65
CA HIS A 33 -5.80 12.06 -7.88
C HIS A 33 -4.43 11.38 -7.95
N THR A 34 -3.42 12.12 -8.40
CA THR A 34 -2.03 11.61 -8.53
C THR A 34 -1.05 12.35 -7.61
N THR A 35 -1.58 13.12 -6.67
CA THR A 35 -0.85 13.90 -5.68
C THR A 35 -1.49 13.70 -4.31
N SER A 36 -0.68 13.69 -3.26
CA SER A 36 -1.10 13.59 -1.87
C SER A 36 -0.10 14.33 -1.01
N ASP A 37 -0.56 14.86 0.11
CA ASP A 37 0.27 15.40 1.19
C ASP A 37 0.81 14.31 2.12
N LEU A 38 0.41 13.05 1.90
CA LEU A 38 0.81 11.91 2.70
C LEU A 38 1.57 10.87 1.86
N THR A 39 2.88 10.78 2.09
CA THR A 39 3.71 9.70 1.52
C THR A 39 3.44 8.38 2.22
N PHE A 40 3.81 7.26 1.58
CA PHE A 40 3.75 5.94 2.22
C PHE A 40 4.62 5.88 3.48
N SER A 41 5.80 6.51 3.47
CA SER A 41 6.70 6.54 4.62
C SER A 41 6.10 7.27 5.81
N GLU A 42 5.45 8.42 5.57
CA GLU A 42 4.74 9.16 6.61
C GLU A 42 3.54 8.38 7.12
N PHE A 43 2.76 7.77 6.22
CA PHE A 43 1.67 6.87 6.61
C PHE A 43 2.16 5.75 7.53
N LEU A 44 3.28 5.08 7.18
CA LEU A 44 3.86 4.03 8.02
C LEU A 44 4.29 4.55 9.39
N LYS A 45 4.73 5.80 9.52
CA LYS A 45 5.09 6.38 10.85
C LYS A 45 3.87 6.55 11.73
N GLU A 46 2.76 7.00 11.18
CA GLU A 46 1.52 7.22 11.94
C GLU A 46 0.92 5.92 12.47
N ILE A 47 0.94 4.85 11.67
CA ILE A 47 0.33 3.56 12.04
C ILE A 47 1.12 2.79 13.11
N LYS A 48 2.43 3.06 13.28
CA LYS A 48 3.30 2.35 14.25
C LYS A 48 2.77 2.40 15.67
N SER A 49 2.05 3.48 15.99
CA SER A 49 1.41 3.69 17.28
C SER A 49 0.17 2.80 17.51
N THR A 50 -0.22 1.99 16.52
CA THR A 50 -1.45 1.17 16.56
C THR A 50 -1.14 -0.31 16.37
N SER A 51 -2.11 -1.16 16.71
CA SER A 51 -2.11 -2.60 16.40
C SER A 51 -3.06 -2.94 15.25
N LYS A 52 -3.45 -1.94 14.45
CA LYS A 52 -4.38 -2.15 13.33
C LYS A 52 -3.66 -2.88 12.20
N GLY A 53 -4.39 -3.79 11.55
CA GLY A 53 -3.95 -4.37 10.30
C GLY A 53 -3.98 -3.35 9.16
N LEU A 54 -3.20 -3.60 8.12
CA LEU A 54 -3.13 -2.78 6.92
C LEU A 54 -3.67 -3.56 5.74
N LYS A 55 -4.52 -2.93 4.94
CA LYS A 55 -4.85 -3.38 3.59
C LYS A 55 -4.29 -2.34 2.62
N LEU A 56 -3.17 -2.64 2.00
CA LEU A 56 -2.50 -1.76 1.05
C LEU A 56 -3.03 -2.07 -0.34
N ASP A 57 -3.79 -1.13 -0.92
CA ASP A 57 -4.40 -1.28 -2.24
C ASP A 57 -3.56 -0.58 -3.31
N PHE A 58 -2.77 -1.34 -4.07
CA PHE A 58 -1.91 -0.79 -5.10
C PHE A 58 -2.73 -0.43 -6.33
N LYS A 59 -2.74 0.86 -6.66
CA LYS A 59 -3.33 1.41 -7.90
C LYS A 59 -2.29 1.60 -9.00
N ASP A 60 -1.00 1.55 -8.65
CA ASP A 60 0.12 1.59 -9.60
C ASP A 60 1.20 0.57 -9.20
N ILE A 61 1.56 -0.31 -10.14
CA ILE A 61 2.58 -1.33 -9.94
C ILE A 61 3.96 -0.74 -9.64
N ASN A 62 4.23 0.49 -10.09
CA ASN A 62 5.53 1.12 -9.89
C ASN A 62 5.79 1.50 -8.43
N ALA A 63 4.75 1.59 -7.60
CA ALA A 63 4.88 1.82 -6.17
C ALA A 63 5.25 0.57 -5.38
N LEU A 64 4.99 -0.63 -5.93
CA LEU A 64 5.05 -1.89 -5.20
C LEU A 64 6.42 -2.14 -4.58
N GLN A 65 7.48 -2.19 -5.40
CA GLN A 65 8.81 -2.54 -4.93
C GLN A 65 9.32 -1.58 -3.83
N SER A 66 9.11 -0.27 -4.01
CA SER A 66 9.48 0.74 -3.01
C SER A 66 8.75 0.52 -1.69
N CYS A 67 7.43 0.26 -1.74
CA CYS A 67 6.65 -0.04 -0.54
C CYS A 67 7.09 -1.33 0.14
N LEU A 68 7.35 -2.41 -0.60
CA LEU A 68 7.80 -3.70 -0.03
C LEU A 68 9.14 -3.56 0.68
N ASN A 69 10.10 -2.83 0.10
CA ASN A 69 11.40 -2.58 0.72
C ASN A 69 11.27 -1.78 2.03
N GLU A 70 10.35 -0.81 2.07
CA GLU A 70 10.11 -0.03 3.27
C GLU A 70 9.39 -0.85 4.36
N LEU A 71 8.40 -1.66 3.98
CA LEU A 71 7.75 -2.62 4.89
C LEU A 71 8.75 -3.60 5.50
N GLU A 72 9.68 -4.12 4.70
CA GLU A 72 10.75 -5.02 5.17
C GLU A 72 11.66 -4.32 6.19
N THR A 73 12.05 -3.08 5.91
CA THR A 73 12.86 -2.26 6.83
C THR A 73 12.12 -1.96 8.14
N GLN A 74 10.79 -1.90 8.11
CA GLN A 74 9.94 -1.55 9.24
C GLN A 74 9.21 -2.75 9.85
N LYS A 75 9.54 -3.98 9.44
CA LYS A 75 8.77 -5.20 9.78
C LYS A 75 8.57 -5.39 11.29
N ASP A 76 9.56 -5.04 12.09
CA ASP A 76 9.53 -5.19 13.55
C ASP A 76 8.76 -4.06 14.25
N ASN A 77 8.36 -3.02 13.51
CA ASN A 77 7.61 -1.86 14.00
C ASN A 77 6.12 -1.88 13.57
N ILE A 78 5.71 -2.85 12.76
CA ILE A 78 4.33 -3.00 12.30
C ILE A 78 3.67 -4.10 13.14
N ASN A 79 2.74 -3.70 14.01
CA ASN A 79 2.16 -4.60 15.01
C ASN A 79 0.94 -5.38 14.52
N GLY A 80 0.47 -5.13 13.30
CA GLY A 80 -0.74 -5.73 12.73
C GLY A 80 -0.46 -6.50 11.43
N PRO A 81 -1.41 -7.34 10.98
CA PRO A 81 -1.27 -8.07 9.73
C PRO A 81 -1.25 -7.11 8.53
N ILE A 82 -0.51 -7.46 7.50
CA ILE A 82 -0.46 -6.73 6.23
C ILE A 82 -1.13 -7.56 5.15
N ILE A 83 -2.06 -6.94 4.42
CA ILE A 83 -2.71 -7.48 3.23
C ILE A 83 -2.26 -6.63 2.05
N LEU A 84 -1.68 -7.26 1.03
CA LEU A 84 -1.39 -6.62 -0.26
C LEU A 84 -2.57 -6.90 -1.20
N ASN A 85 -3.17 -5.84 -1.75
CA ASN A 85 -4.31 -5.90 -2.66
C ASN A 85 -3.99 -5.13 -3.94
N ALA A 86 -4.53 -5.57 -5.08
CA ALA A 86 -4.44 -4.84 -6.35
C ALA A 86 -5.52 -5.31 -7.33
N ASP A 87 -5.98 -4.40 -8.17
CA ASP A 87 -6.89 -4.70 -9.28
C ASP A 87 -6.09 -5.27 -10.47
N ILE A 88 -5.83 -6.59 -10.49
CA ILE A 88 -5.00 -7.26 -11.51
C ILE A 88 -5.79 -7.81 -12.71
N VAL A 89 -7.14 -7.75 -12.68
CA VAL A 89 -8.01 -8.19 -13.76
C VAL A 89 -8.88 -7.02 -14.22
N ARG A 90 -8.90 -6.77 -15.53
CA ARG A 90 -9.77 -5.75 -16.12
C ARG A 90 -11.20 -6.29 -16.26
N ALA A 91 -12.15 -5.68 -15.56
CA ALA A 91 -13.56 -6.06 -15.66
C ALA A 91 -14.21 -5.65 -17.00
N ASN A 92 -13.94 -4.43 -17.48
CA ASN A 92 -14.41 -3.96 -18.80
C ASN A 92 -13.45 -2.90 -19.40
N PRO A 93 -13.57 -2.57 -20.70
CA PRO A 93 -12.69 -1.61 -21.36
C PRO A 93 -12.76 -0.17 -20.82
N GLN A 94 -13.82 0.21 -20.10
CA GLN A 94 -13.97 1.55 -19.50
C GLN A 94 -13.32 1.65 -18.12
N CYS A 95 -13.00 0.53 -17.47
CA CYS A 95 -12.23 0.51 -16.23
C CYS A 95 -10.79 1.02 -16.45
N ALA A 96 -10.19 1.49 -15.35
CA ALA A 96 -8.77 1.79 -15.29
C ALA A 96 -7.92 0.61 -15.77
N GLN A 97 -6.71 0.90 -16.24
CA GLN A 97 -5.76 -0.16 -16.58
C GLN A 97 -5.46 -0.99 -15.32
N PRO A 98 -5.54 -2.33 -15.41
CA PRO A 98 -5.22 -3.17 -14.27
C PRO A 98 -3.73 -3.05 -13.92
N VAL A 99 -3.42 -3.32 -12.67
CA VAL A 99 -2.04 -3.54 -12.21
C VAL A 99 -1.48 -4.78 -12.91
N ASP A 100 -0.17 -4.75 -13.23
CA ASP A 100 0.51 -5.90 -13.82
C ASP A 100 0.44 -7.11 -12.86
N ALA A 101 -0.36 -8.11 -13.24
CA ALA A 101 -0.63 -9.29 -12.43
C ALA A 101 0.63 -10.11 -12.13
N GLN A 102 1.49 -10.29 -13.14
CA GLN A 102 2.68 -11.12 -13.02
C GLN A 102 3.68 -10.46 -12.08
N ARG A 103 3.93 -9.16 -12.27
CA ARG A 103 4.82 -8.39 -11.41
C ARG A 103 4.28 -8.31 -9.98
N PHE A 104 2.98 -8.05 -9.79
CA PHE A 104 2.36 -7.99 -8.48
C PHE A 104 2.52 -9.30 -7.71
N LEU A 105 2.18 -10.44 -8.32
CA LEU A 105 2.28 -11.75 -7.68
C LEU A 105 3.73 -12.14 -7.37
N SER A 106 4.63 -11.95 -8.33
CA SER A 106 6.04 -12.33 -8.16
C SER A 106 6.76 -11.52 -7.07
N GLU A 107 6.59 -10.20 -7.05
CA GLU A 107 7.20 -9.34 -6.03
C GLU A 107 6.56 -9.58 -4.65
N SER A 108 5.24 -9.75 -4.58
CA SER A 108 4.54 -10.01 -3.31
C SER A 108 4.92 -11.37 -2.72
N LEU A 109 5.05 -12.42 -3.55
CA LEU A 109 5.51 -13.73 -3.10
C LEU A 109 6.97 -13.68 -2.62
N ALA A 110 7.84 -13.01 -3.39
CA ALA A 110 9.24 -12.83 -2.99
C ALA A 110 9.37 -12.12 -1.65
N PHE A 111 8.58 -11.07 -1.42
CA PHE A 111 8.50 -10.37 -0.13
C PHE A 111 8.03 -11.29 1.00
N ALA A 112 6.96 -12.07 0.79
CA ALA A 112 6.44 -12.98 1.80
C ALA A 112 7.52 -13.99 2.29
N PHE A 113 8.33 -14.54 1.38
CA PHE A 113 9.43 -15.43 1.74
C PHE A 113 10.59 -14.75 2.50
N ARG A 114 10.72 -13.43 2.45
CA ARG A 114 11.76 -12.68 3.19
C ARG A 114 11.33 -12.31 4.60
N VAL A 115 10.03 -12.10 4.81
CA VAL A 115 9.49 -11.53 6.06
C VAL A 115 8.82 -12.58 6.94
N ILE A 116 8.37 -13.69 6.38
CA ILE A 116 7.88 -14.85 7.13
C ILE A 116 9.09 -15.74 7.47
N PRO A 117 9.40 -15.96 8.77
CA PRO A 117 10.48 -16.85 9.19
C PRO A 117 10.25 -18.33 8.84
#